data_AF-A0A4P8H5Q8-F1
#
_entry.id   AF-A0A4P8H5Q8-F1
#
_cell.length_a   1.000
_cell.length_b   1.000
_cell.length_c   1.000
_cell.angle_alpha   90.00
_cell.angle_beta   90.00
_cell.angle_gamma   90.00
#
_symmetry.space_group_name_H-M   'P 1'
#
loop_
_entity.id
_entity.type
_entity.pdbx_description
1 polymer ?
#
loop_
_entity_poly.entity_id
_entity_poly.type
_entity_poly.pdbx_seq_one_letter_code
_entity_poly.pdbx_strand_id
1 'polypeptide(L)'
;MTFEVRAGRDDVRPYTETVAADENGIAVHGVKGLDADQAEAYIGEYTVTATCGENSWTDAFTVGYGDDDANPGGDDSTEDDNAGGTELPRTGTELTGLAAGAGLLVIGAATMLLTRRRGAKTGPADI
;
A
#
# COMPACT_ATOMS: atom_id res chain seq x y z
N MET A 1 -6.80 5.33 -11.77
CA MET A 1 -6.70 3.88 -11.55
C MET A 1 -8.12 3.34 -11.51
N THR A 2 -8.43 2.30 -12.27
CA THR A 2 -9.74 1.64 -12.19
C THR A 2 -9.56 0.30 -11.50
N PHE A 3 -10.29 0.07 -10.42
CA PHE A 3 -10.36 -1.20 -9.73
C PHE A 3 -11.64 -1.91 -10.16
N GLU A 4 -11.52 -3.18 -10.49
CA GLU A 4 -12.63 -4.07 -10.76
C GLU A 4 -12.51 -5.30 -9.85
N VAL A 5 -13.59 -5.64 -9.15
CA VAL A 5 -13.64 -6.80 -8.26
C VAL A 5 -14.73 -7.74 -8.75
N ARG A 6 -14.36 -8.97 -9.07
CA ARG A 6 -15.26 -10.02 -9.56
C ARG A 6 -15.23 -11.19 -8.59
N ALA A 7 -16.40 -11.70 -8.22
CA ALA A 7 -16.44 -13.00 -7.56
C ALA A 7 -16.12 -14.11 -8.57
N GLY A 8 -15.58 -15.24 -8.10
CA GLY A 8 -15.41 -16.45 -8.92
C GLY A 8 -16.73 -17.13 -9.33
N ARG A 9 -17.88 -16.51 -9.04
CA ARG A 9 -19.24 -17.00 -9.24
C ARG A 9 -20.10 -15.92 -9.89
N ASP A 10 -21.09 -16.35 -10.67
CA ASP A 10 -21.86 -15.48 -11.56
C ASP A 10 -23.08 -14.80 -10.89
N ASP A 11 -23.41 -15.18 -9.66
CA ASP A 11 -24.50 -14.62 -8.85
C ASP A 11 -24.13 -13.28 -8.18
N VAL A 12 -22.85 -12.92 -8.17
CA VAL A 12 -22.35 -11.65 -7.63
C VAL A 12 -21.96 -10.72 -8.78
N ARG A 13 -22.59 -9.55 -8.82
CA ARG A 13 -22.27 -8.53 -9.83
C ARG A 13 -20.86 -7.99 -9.60
N PRO A 14 -20.05 -7.83 -10.66
CA PRO A 14 -18.77 -7.15 -10.54
C PRO A 14 -18.92 -5.75 -9.97
N TYR A 15 -17.99 -5.37 -9.09
CA TYR A 15 -17.85 -4.03 -8.59
C TYR A 15 -16.75 -3.29 -9.38
N THR A 16 -16.97 -2.03 -9.71
CA THR A 16 -15.97 -1.22 -10.45
C THR A 16 -15.94 0.19 -9.89
N GLU A 17 -14.73 0.70 -9.65
CA GLU A 17 -14.49 2.05 -9.14
C GLU A 17 -13.27 2.69 -9.80
N THR A 18 -13.34 3.98 -10.07
CA THR A 18 -12.17 4.75 -10.52
C THR A 18 -11.67 5.66 -9.40
N VAL A 19 -10.42 5.48 -9.02
CA VAL A 19 -9.75 6.26 -7.97
C VAL A 19 -8.55 7.01 -8.55
N ALA A 20 -8.38 8.26 -8.13
CA ALA A 20 -7.21 9.06 -8.45
C ALA A 20 -6.00 8.56 -7.64
N ALA A 21 -4.85 8.42 -8.30
CA ALA A 21 -3.61 8.18 -7.59
C ALA A 21 -3.14 9.48 -6.91
N ASP A 22 -2.45 9.34 -5.79
CA ASP A 22 -1.83 10.45 -5.07
C ASP A 22 -0.54 10.94 -5.77
N GLU A 23 0.17 11.88 -5.13
CA GLU A 23 1.41 12.48 -5.64
C GLU A 23 2.55 11.46 -5.81
N ASN A 24 2.46 10.30 -5.14
CA ASN A 24 3.43 9.20 -5.23
C ASN A 24 2.98 8.13 -6.23
N GLY A 25 1.84 8.31 -6.89
CA GLY A 25 1.27 7.32 -7.82
C GLY A 25 0.53 6.18 -7.12
N ILE A 26 0.18 6.32 -5.83
CA ILE A 26 -0.55 5.29 -5.07
C ILE A 26 -2.05 5.58 -5.16
N ALA A 27 -2.82 4.58 -5.57
CA ALA A 27 -4.28 4.61 -5.46
C ALA A 27 -4.73 3.52 -4.48
N VAL A 28 -5.56 3.90 -3.49
CA VAL A 28 -6.09 2.98 -2.48
C VAL A 28 -7.60 2.94 -2.59
N HIS A 29 -8.17 1.74 -2.60
CA HIS A 29 -9.60 1.52 -2.58
C HIS A 29 -9.94 0.31 -1.71
N GLY A 30 -11.03 0.40 -0.96
CA GLY A 30 -11.52 -0.68 -0.11
C GLY A 30 -12.91 -1.12 -0.55
N VAL A 31 -13.13 -2.44 -0.63
CA VAL A 31 -14.41 -3.05 -0.93
C VAL A 31 -15.09 -3.55 0.35
N LYS A 32 -16.43 -3.52 0.35
CA LYS A 32 -17.26 -4.04 1.44
C LYS A 32 -18.58 -4.58 0.89
N GLY A 33 -19.19 -5.51 1.63
CA GLY A 33 -20.56 -5.94 1.38
C GLY A 33 -21.56 -4.78 1.48
N LEU A 34 -22.64 -4.84 0.70
CA LEU A 34 -23.67 -3.80 0.68
C LEU A 34 -24.76 -4.04 1.73
N ASP A 35 -24.99 -5.30 2.09
CA ASP A 35 -26.01 -5.72 3.06
C ASP A 35 -25.38 -6.59 4.15
N ALA A 36 -25.33 -6.06 5.38
CA ALA A 36 -24.76 -6.75 6.51
C ALA A 36 -25.62 -7.94 6.98
N ASP A 37 -26.94 -7.92 6.73
CA ASP A 37 -27.85 -9.01 7.08
C ASP A 37 -27.69 -10.20 6.11
N GLN A 38 -26.97 -10.01 5.00
CA GLN A 38 -26.66 -11.03 3.99
C GLN A 38 -25.15 -11.25 3.86
N ALA A 39 -24.40 -11.17 4.95
CA ALA A 39 -22.94 -11.34 4.95
C ALA A 39 -22.46 -12.64 4.26
N GLU A 40 -23.17 -13.76 4.48
CA GLU A 40 -22.86 -15.06 3.86
C GLU A 40 -22.90 -15.01 2.34
N ALA A 41 -23.72 -14.12 1.76
CA ALA A 41 -23.81 -13.94 0.31
C ALA A 41 -22.54 -13.35 -0.29
N TYR A 42 -21.56 -12.91 0.52
CA TYR A 42 -20.26 -12.39 0.05
C TYR A 42 -19.09 -13.32 0.32
N ILE A 43 -19.29 -14.49 0.92
CA ILE A 43 -18.21 -15.47 1.14
C ILE A 43 -17.74 -16.05 -0.20
N GLY A 44 -16.44 -16.26 -0.37
CA GLY A 44 -15.85 -16.87 -1.57
C GLY A 44 -14.59 -16.17 -2.09
N GLU A 45 -14.08 -16.68 -3.20
CA GLU A 45 -12.92 -16.14 -3.90
C GLU A 45 -13.30 -14.96 -4.79
N TYR A 46 -12.44 -13.95 -4.80
CA TYR A 46 -12.57 -12.74 -5.61
C TYR A 46 -11.28 -12.46 -6.36
N THR A 47 -11.42 -12.01 -7.59
CA THR A 47 -10.34 -11.47 -8.42
C THR A 47 -10.45 -9.95 -8.44
N VAL A 48 -9.35 -9.28 -8.14
CA VAL A 48 -9.20 -7.83 -8.31
C VAL A 48 -8.35 -7.56 -9.54
N THR A 49 -8.85 -6.73 -10.44
CA THR A 49 -8.08 -6.20 -11.56
C THR A 49 -7.95 -4.69 -11.40
N ALA A 50 -6.71 -4.20 -11.33
CA ALA A 50 -6.40 -2.79 -11.31
C ALA A 50 -5.86 -2.37 -12.68
N THR A 51 -6.43 -1.30 -13.26
CA THR A 51 -6.10 -0.82 -14.60
C THR A 51 -5.66 0.64 -14.58
N CYS A 52 -4.52 0.93 -15.22
CA CYS A 52 -3.99 2.28 -15.41
C CYS A 52 -3.52 2.47 -16.86
N GLY A 53 -4.29 3.22 -17.65
CA GLY A 53 -4.04 3.36 -19.08
C GLY A 53 -4.19 2.00 -19.78
N GLU A 54 -3.13 1.55 -20.45
CA GLU A 54 -3.08 0.25 -21.14
C GLU A 54 -2.59 -0.90 -20.25
N ASN A 55 -2.12 -0.60 -19.04
CA ASN A 55 -1.57 -1.61 -18.12
C ASN A 55 -2.64 -2.11 -17.15
N SER A 56 -2.64 -3.42 -16.90
CA SER A 56 -3.50 -4.07 -15.92
C SER A 56 -2.72 -5.03 -15.03
N TRP A 57 -3.10 -5.09 -13.76
CA TRP A 57 -2.58 -6.04 -12.78
C TRP A 57 -3.74 -6.78 -12.15
N THR A 58 -3.58 -8.09 -11.95
CA THR A 58 -4.62 -8.95 -11.38
C THR A 58 -4.07 -9.66 -10.16
N ASP A 59 -4.88 -9.71 -9.11
CA ASP A 59 -4.61 -10.46 -7.89
C ASP A 59 -5.92 -11.08 -7.37
N ALA A 60 -5.84 -11.95 -6.36
CA ALA A 60 -6.99 -12.62 -5.78
C ALA A 60 -7.00 -12.56 -4.26
N PHE A 61 -8.19 -12.54 -3.68
CA PHE A 61 -8.40 -12.66 -2.24
C PHE A 61 -9.66 -13.48 -1.94
N THR A 62 -9.71 -14.07 -0.75
CA THR A 62 -10.86 -14.87 -0.29
C THR A 62 -11.54 -14.18 0.88
N VAL A 63 -12.87 -14.06 0.81
CA VAL A 63 -13.71 -13.68 1.94
C VAL A 63 -14.16 -14.97 2.62
N GLY A 64 -13.66 -15.22 3.83
CA GLY A 64 -14.02 -16.38 4.66
C GLY A 64 -14.99 -16.03 5.79
N TYR A 65 -15.29 -17.02 6.63
CA TYR A 65 -16.01 -16.77 7.88
C TYR A 65 -15.10 -16.03 8.87
N GLY A 66 -15.68 -15.31 9.83
CA GLY A 66 -14.90 -14.56 10.83
C GLY A 66 -14.03 -15.42 11.76
N ASP A 67 -14.29 -16.74 11.79
CA ASP A 67 -13.53 -17.75 12.52
C ASP A 67 -12.57 -18.56 11.63
N ASP A 68 -12.69 -18.43 10.29
CA ASP A 68 -11.63 -18.89 9.40
C ASP A 68 -10.50 -17.89 9.55
N ASP A 69 -9.30 -18.36 9.90
CA ASP A 69 -8.11 -17.52 10.02
C ASP A 69 -7.91 -16.69 8.74
N ALA A 70 -8.48 -15.48 8.71
CA ALA A 70 -8.27 -14.47 7.70
C ALA A 70 -6.88 -13.85 7.91
N ASN A 71 -5.87 -14.70 8.04
CA ASN A 71 -4.48 -14.33 8.06
C ASN A 71 -3.87 -14.75 6.72
N PRO A 72 -3.67 -13.82 5.77
CA PRO A 72 -2.87 -14.10 4.57
C PRO A 72 -1.38 -14.36 4.89
N GLY A 73 -1.01 -14.53 6.17
CA GLY A 73 0.34 -14.90 6.62
C GLY A 73 0.35 -15.71 7.93
N GLY A 74 -0.59 -16.64 8.13
CA GLY A 74 -0.57 -17.56 9.27
C GLY A 74 0.52 -18.59 9.09
N ASP A 75 1.63 -18.42 9.80
CA ASP A 75 2.49 -19.54 10.13
C ASP A 75 1.66 -20.52 10.95
N ASP A 76 1.56 -21.74 10.45
CA ASP A 76 1.17 -22.92 11.19
C ASP A 76 2.21 -23.17 12.27
N SER A 77 2.17 -22.39 13.35
CA SER A 77 2.89 -22.72 14.57
C SER A 77 2.17 -23.88 15.25
N THR A 78 2.34 -25.08 14.71
CA THR A 78 2.33 -26.28 15.53
C THR A 78 3.36 -26.04 16.63
N GLU A 79 2.87 -26.00 17.88
CA GLU A 79 3.69 -26.06 19.08
C GLU A 79 4.55 -27.33 19.03
N ASP A 80 5.77 -27.18 18.53
CA ASP A 80 6.89 -28.02 18.90
C ASP A 80 7.89 -27.13 19.63
N ASP A 81 7.84 -27.24 20.95
CA ASP A 81 8.90 -26.82 21.85
C ASP A 81 10.23 -27.41 21.34
N ASN A 82 11.14 -26.57 20.83
CA ASN A 82 12.59 -26.65 21.10
C ASN A 82 13.41 -25.66 20.25
N ALA A 83 14.17 -24.84 20.97
CA ALA A 83 15.54 -24.42 20.65
C ALA A 83 15.81 -23.61 19.37
N GLY A 84 15.95 -22.29 19.57
CA GLY A 84 17.08 -21.50 19.07
C GLY A 84 17.31 -21.47 17.57
N GLY A 85 16.76 -20.46 16.90
CA GLY A 85 17.12 -20.16 15.52
C GLY A 85 16.73 -18.74 15.14
N THR A 86 17.72 -17.84 15.19
CA THR A 86 17.84 -16.59 14.43
C THR A 86 16.52 -15.97 13.95
N GLU A 87 15.99 -15.08 14.78
CA GLU A 87 14.96 -14.13 14.41
C GLU A 87 15.42 -13.33 13.18
N LEU A 88 14.90 -13.68 12.01
CA LEU A 88 15.03 -12.84 10.83
C LEU A 88 14.13 -11.63 11.03
N PRO A 89 14.61 -10.42 10.71
CA PRO A 89 13.82 -9.20 10.91
C PRO A 89 12.52 -9.30 10.12
N ARG A 90 11.40 -9.45 10.84
CA ARG A 90 10.07 -9.32 10.27
C ARG A 90 9.93 -7.87 9.80
N THR A 91 9.83 -7.65 8.50
CA THR A 91 9.57 -6.35 7.90
C THR A 91 8.15 -5.91 8.28
N GLY A 92 7.99 -5.36 9.48
CA GLY A 92 6.68 -4.97 9.97
C GLY A 92 6.59 -4.56 11.44
N THR A 93 7.59 -4.87 12.29
CA THR A 93 7.51 -4.55 13.73
C THR A 93 8.65 -3.68 14.26
N GLU A 94 9.69 -3.41 13.47
CA GLU A 94 10.76 -2.51 13.88
C GLU A 94 10.65 -1.14 13.21
N LEU A 95 9.80 -0.30 13.80
CA LEU A 95 9.88 1.16 13.68
C LEU A 95 11.18 1.73 14.32
N THR A 96 12.13 0.87 14.66
CA THR A 96 13.52 1.16 15.06
C THR A 96 14.45 1.40 13.87
N GLY A 97 14.04 1.08 12.64
CA GLY A 97 14.79 1.36 11.40
C GLY A 97 14.89 2.83 10.99
N LEU A 98 14.34 3.78 11.77
CA LEU A 98 14.46 5.23 11.54
C LEU A 98 15.66 5.87 12.26
N ALA A 99 16.26 5.20 13.25
CA ALA A 99 17.29 5.82 14.10
C ALA A 99 18.66 6.00 13.41
N ALA A 100 18.88 5.41 12.23
CA ALA A 100 20.14 5.53 11.48
C ALA A 100 20.07 6.54 10.31
N GLY A 101 19.25 7.59 10.42
CA GLY A 101 18.97 8.52 9.31
C GLY A 101 19.54 9.94 9.41
N ALA A 102 20.26 10.34 10.46
CA ALA A 102 20.65 11.75 10.65
C ALA A 102 21.81 12.24 9.75
N GLY A 103 22.51 11.34 9.04
CA GLY A 103 23.69 11.69 8.24
C GLY A 103 23.39 12.26 6.85
N LEU A 104 22.31 11.82 6.19
CA LEU A 104 22.02 12.22 4.80
C LEU A 104 21.46 13.64 4.65
N LEU A 105 20.90 14.22 5.71
CA LEU A 105 20.37 15.58 5.69
C LEU A 105 21.47 16.64 5.52
N VAL A 106 22.70 16.33 5.96
CA VAL A 106 23.81 17.30 5.95
C VAL A 106 24.27 17.63 4.52
N ILE A 107 24.19 16.67 3.60
CA ILE A 107 24.57 16.89 2.19
C ILE A 107 23.50 17.73 1.47
N GLY A 108 22.21 17.58 1.82
CA GLY A 108 21.11 18.34 1.22
C GLY A 108 21.07 19.82 1.61
N ALA A 109 21.54 20.19 2.80
CA ALA A 109 21.50 21.59 3.26
C ALA A 109 22.59 22.48 2.62
N ALA A 110 23.75 21.92 2.28
CA ALA A 110 24.86 22.67 1.69
C ALA A 110 24.55 23.16 0.26
N THR A 111 23.83 22.37 -0.53
CA THR A 111 23.48 22.72 -1.92
C THR A 111 22.45 23.86 -1.98
N MET A 112 21.46 23.88 -1.08
CA MET A 112 20.46 24.96 -0.99
C MET A 112 21.07 26.33 -0.63
N LEU A 113 22.15 26.35 0.17
CA LEU A 113 22.84 27.59 0.53
C LEU A 113 23.64 28.20 -0.63
N LEU A 114 24.11 27.39 -1.58
CA LEU A 114 24.86 27.92 -2.72
C LEU A 114 23.96 28.65 -3.74
N THR A 115 22.69 28.29 -3.84
CA THR A 115 21.78 28.92 -4.83
C THR A 115 21.22 30.26 -4.35
N ARG A 116 21.11 30.49 -3.02
CA ARG A 116 20.49 31.70 -2.47
C ARG A 116 21.39 32.95 -2.48
N ARG A 117 22.70 32.81 -2.70
CA ARG A 117 23.65 33.95 -2.62
C ARG A 117 23.88 34.69 -3.94
N ARG A 118 23.31 34.24 -5.08
CA ARG A 118 23.45 34.96 -6.36
C ARG A 118 22.25 35.82 -6.75
N GLY A 119 21.34 36.10 -5.81
CA GLY A 119 20.14 36.91 -6.03
C GLY A 119 20.19 38.35 -5.50
N ALA A 120 21.33 38.87 -5.05
CA ALA A 120 21.41 40.26 -4.61
C ALA A 120 22.80 40.86 -4.85
N LYS A 121 22.94 41.56 -5.99
CA LYS A 121 23.71 42.82 -6.16
C LYS A 121 23.58 43.33 -7.62
N THR A 122 22.85 44.44 -7.75
CA THR A 122 23.10 45.59 -8.67
C THR A 122 22.94 45.34 -10.18
N GLY A 123 21.86 45.80 -10.83
CA GLY A 123 21.65 47.16 -11.42
C GLY A 123 21.41 47.02 -12.95
N PRO A 124 21.01 48.04 -13.77
CA PRO A 124 21.12 49.50 -13.55
C PRO A 124 19.90 50.39 -13.99
N ALA A 125 19.92 51.64 -13.49
CA ALA A 125 19.53 52.94 -14.08
C ALA A 125 18.23 53.19 -14.91
N ASP A 126 17.59 54.33 -14.59
CA ASP A 126 16.95 55.30 -15.51
C ASP A 126 15.57 54.95 -16.12
N ILE A 127 14.50 55.51 -15.55
CA ILE A 127 13.55 56.49 -16.14
C ILE A 127 12.75 57.20 -15.04
#